data_AF-A0A2X3J1G7-F1
#
_entry.id   AF-A0A2X3J1G7-F1
#
_cell.length_a   1.000
_cell.length_b   1.000
_cell.length_c   1.000
_cell.angle_alpha   90.00
_cell.angle_beta   90.00
_cell.angle_gamma   90.00
#
_symmetry.space_group_name_H-M   'P 1'
#
loop_
_entity.id
_entity.type
_entity.pdbx_description
1 polymer ?
#
loop_
_entity_poly.entity_id
_entity_poly.type
_entity_poly.pdbx_seq_one_letter_code
_entity_poly.pdbx_strand_id
1 'polypeptide(L)'
;MSFVWGDKNVEYLTKRYDALQKTTLFQGMKFSTNHEQIKQWAPLVMEGRDPNQKVAATWTPVGTDVNYGEITRQLIGSLKKKPEFLPANLF
;
A
#
# COMPACT_ATOMS: atom_id res chain seq x y z
N MET A 1 -1.12 1.64 3.03
CA MET A 1 -1.94 2.62 2.28
C MET A 1 -2.91 1.88 1.36
N SER A 2 -4.05 2.46 1.02
CA SER A 2 -4.89 2.02 -0.11
C SER A 2 -5.13 3.22 -1.03
N PHE A 3 -5.16 3.00 -2.34
CA PHE A 3 -5.42 4.03 -3.35
C PHE A 3 -6.38 3.46 -4.40
N VAL A 4 -7.39 4.25 -4.78
CA VAL A 4 -8.40 3.86 -5.77
C VAL A 4 -8.79 5.05 -6.64
N TRP A 5 -9.38 4.75 -7.80
CA TRP A 5 -9.92 5.74 -8.73
C TRP A 5 -11.28 5.30 -9.28
N GLY A 6 -12.07 6.27 -9.73
CA GLY A 6 -13.42 6.08 -10.27
C GLY A 6 -14.50 5.98 -9.18
N ASP A 7 -15.73 6.36 -9.54
CA ASP A 7 -16.84 6.59 -8.61
C ASP A 7 -17.09 5.42 -7.65
N LYS A 8 -17.27 4.21 -8.19
CA LYS A 8 -17.61 3.01 -7.41
C LYS A 8 -16.54 2.66 -6.39
N ASN A 9 -15.26 2.81 -6.77
CA ASN A 9 -14.16 2.44 -5.90
C ASN A 9 -13.93 3.49 -4.82
N VAL A 10 -14.09 4.78 -5.16
CA VAL A 10 -14.05 5.88 -4.18
C VAL A 10 -15.15 5.68 -3.15
N GLU A 11 -16.39 5.41 -3.56
CA GLU A 11 -17.50 5.14 -2.64
C GLU A 11 -17.21 3.93 -1.72
N TYR A 12 -16.70 2.84 -2.30
CA TYR A 12 -16.31 1.66 -1.54
C TYR A 12 -15.23 1.97 -0.49
N LEU A 13 -14.18 2.69 -0.88
CA LEU A 13 -13.08 3.02 0.03
C LEU A 13 -13.54 3.95 1.16
N THR A 14 -14.45 4.89 0.87
CA THR A 14 -15.07 5.74 1.90
C THR A 14 -15.82 4.89 2.93
N LYS A 15 -16.71 3.98 2.50
CA LYS A 15 -17.45 3.08 3.41
C LYS A 15 -16.51 2.19 4.23
N ARG A 16 -15.42 1.71 3.61
CA ARG A 16 -14.40 0.91 4.29
C ARG A 16 -13.65 1.72 5.35
N TYR A 17 -13.24 2.95 5.02
CA TYR A 17 -12.63 3.86 5.99
C TYR A 17 -13.59 4.10 7.16
N ASP A 18 -14.86 4.36 6.88
CA ASP A 18 -15.87 4.63 7.90
C ASP A 18 -16.11 3.48 8.87
N ALA A 19 -16.00 2.25 8.38
CA ALA A 19 -16.09 1.06 9.20
C ALA A 19 -14.82 0.84 10.03
N LEU A 20 -13.64 0.97 9.43
CA LEU A 20 -12.36 0.62 10.06
C LEU A 20 -11.94 1.61 11.15
N GLN A 21 -12.21 2.90 10.99
CA GLN A 21 -11.83 3.95 11.96
C GLN A 21 -12.45 3.75 13.36
N LYS A 22 -13.50 2.91 13.47
CA LYS A 22 -14.15 2.54 14.73
C LYS A 22 -13.29 1.60 15.59
N THR A 23 -12.30 0.94 14.98
CA THR A 23 -11.41 -0.02 15.65
C THR A 23 -10.12 0.66 16.05
N THR A 24 -9.64 0.41 17.27
CA THR A 24 -8.41 1.01 17.83
C THR A 24 -7.19 0.92 16.91
N LEU A 25 -7.04 -0.21 16.21
CA LEU A 25 -5.94 -0.45 15.25
C LEU A 25 -5.88 0.56 14.11
N PHE A 26 -6.99 1.21 13.76
CA PHE A 26 -7.09 2.11 12.61
C PHE A 26 -7.41 3.56 12.98
N GLN A 27 -7.45 3.92 14.26
CA GLN A 27 -7.80 5.28 14.71
C GLN A 27 -6.84 6.38 14.18
N GLY A 28 -5.61 6.03 13.83
CA GLY A 28 -4.63 6.96 13.24
C GLY A 28 -4.64 7.01 11.70
N MET A 29 -5.53 6.25 11.04
CA MET A 29 -5.63 6.22 9.59
C MET A 29 -6.28 7.52 9.08
N LYS A 30 -5.70 8.09 8.03
CA LYS A 30 -6.21 9.26 7.32
C LYS A 30 -6.89 8.85 6.03
N PHE A 31 -7.87 9.64 5.59
CA PHE A 31 -8.54 9.51 4.30
C PHE A 31 -8.49 10.83 3.54
N SER A 32 -8.36 10.79 2.21
CA SER A 32 -8.44 11.97 1.36
C SER A 32 -8.94 11.63 -0.03
N THR A 33 -9.68 12.56 -0.63
CA THR A 33 -9.99 12.64 -2.07
C THR A 33 -9.28 13.81 -2.76
N ASN A 34 -8.53 14.62 -2.00
CA ASN A 34 -7.79 15.78 -2.50
C ASN A 34 -6.47 15.31 -3.15
N HIS A 35 -6.27 15.66 -4.42
CA HIS A 35 -5.09 15.29 -5.19
C HIS A 35 -3.76 15.73 -4.57
N GLU A 36 -3.67 16.96 -4.07
CA GLU A 36 -2.44 17.49 -3.46
C GLU A 36 -2.11 16.74 -2.18
N GLN A 37 -3.11 16.45 -1.35
CA GLN A 37 -2.90 15.67 -0.13
C GLN A 37 -2.43 14.25 -0.43
N ILE A 38 -2.99 13.61 -1.47
CA ILE A 38 -2.60 12.25 -1.86
C ILE A 38 -1.20 12.25 -2.49
N LYS A 39 -0.84 13.29 -3.25
CA LYS A 39 0.49 13.47 -3.83
C LYS A 39 1.58 13.56 -2.76
N GLN A 40 1.28 14.16 -1.61
CA GLN A 40 2.20 14.16 -0.46
C GLN A 40 2.46 12.75 0.08
N TRP A 41 1.50 11.83 -0.02
CA TRP A 41 1.66 10.45 0.45
C TRP A 41 2.28 9.53 -0.61
N ALA A 42 1.93 9.74 -1.88
CA ALA A 42 2.28 8.87 -2.99
C ALA A 42 2.57 9.68 -4.27
N PRO A 43 3.69 10.42 -4.33
CA PRO A 43 3.96 11.37 -5.41
C PRO A 43 3.99 10.70 -6.79
N LEU A 44 4.65 9.54 -6.91
CA LEU A 44 4.75 8.78 -8.16
C LEU A 44 3.41 8.18 -8.60
N VAL A 45 2.49 7.90 -7.67
CA VAL A 45 1.16 7.40 -8.02
C VAL A 45 0.29 8.51 -8.63
N MET A 46 0.51 9.76 -8.21
CA MET A 46 -0.24 10.93 -8.65
C MET A 46 0.35 11.64 -9.87
N GLU A 47 1.64 11.41 -10.17
CA GLU A 47 2.31 12.00 -11.32
C GLU A 47 1.60 11.65 -12.64
N GLY A 48 1.34 12.67 -13.47
CA GLY A 48 0.70 12.50 -14.78
C GLY A 48 -0.79 12.13 -14.76
N ARG A 49 -1.45 12.07 -13.60
CA ARG A 49 -2.91 11.83 -13.54
C ARG A 49 -3.72 13.04 -13.99
N ASP A 50 -4.87 12.76 -14.59
CA ASP A 50 -5.88 13.77 -14.91
C ASP A 50 -6.38 14.44 -13.61
N PRO A 51 -6.27 15.78 -13.47
CA PRO A 51 -6.76 16.52 -12.32
C PRO A 51 -8.25 16.35 -12.04
N ASN A 52 -9.05 15.95 -13.03
CA ASN A 52 -10.49 15.72 -12.89
C ASN A 52 -10.86 14.26 -12.60
N GLN A 53 -9.89 13.34 -12.65
CA GLN A 53 -10.13 11.95 -12.29
C GLN A 53 -10.46 11.88 -10.80
N LYS A 54 -11.59 11.27 -10.45
CA LYS A 54 -11.90 11.00 -9.04
C LYS A 54 -10.97 9.93 -8.50
N VAL A 55 -10.30 10.25 -7.39
CA VAL A 55 -9.44 9.32 -6.66
C VAL A 55 -9.72 9.41 -5.16
N ALA A 56 -9.30 8.39 -4.43
CA ALA A 56 -9.30 8.40 -2.98
C ALA A 56 -8.13 7.57 -2.45
N ALA A 57 -7.61 7.94 -1.27
CA ALA A 57 -6.58 7.17 -0.61
C ALA A 57 -6.78 7.13 0.91
N THR A 58 -6.33 6.03 1.51
CA THR A 58 -6.10 5.92 2.95
C THR A 58 -4.62 5.83 3.25
N TRP A 59 -4.16 6.55 4.27
CA TRP A 59 -2.76 6.58 4.66
C TRP A 59 -2.62 6.55 6.19
N THR A 60 -1.69 5.75 6.69
CA THR A 60 -1.43 5.64 8.13
C THR A 60 0.00 6.11 8.38
N PRO A 61 0.23 7.15 9.20
CA PRO A 61 1.58 7.67 9.46
C PRO A 61 2.52 6.63 10.10
N VAL A 62 1.95 5.75 10.92
CA VAL A 62 2.67 4.65 11.60
C VAL A 62 2.71 3.37 10.76
N GLY A 63 2.19 3.39 9.54
CA GLY A 63 2.17 2.21 8.68
C GLY A 63 3.57 1.87 8.20
N THR A 64 3.98 0.62 8.37
CA THR A 64 5.23 0.10 7.80
C THR A 64 4.93 -0.59 6.48
N ASP A 65 5.62 -0.19 5.41
CA ASP A 65 5.62 -0.97 4.18
C ASP A 65 6.45 -2.25 4.37
N VAL A 66 5.99 -3.32 3.74
CA VAL A 66 6.68 -4.62 3.76
C VAL A 66 7.60 -4.73 2.55
N ASN A 67 8.90 -4.85 2.79
CA ASN A 67 9.88 -5.10 1.73
C ASN A 67 9.91 -6.59 1.36
N TYR A 68 9.00 -7.03 0.49
CA TYR A 68 8.92 -8.43 0.05
C TYR A 68 10.18 -8.92 -0.69
N GLY A 69 10.91 -8.02 -1.37
CA GLY A 69 12.19 -8.37 -2.01
C GLY A 69 13.24 -8.75 -0.97
N GLU A 70 13.27 -8.02 0.14
CA GLU A 70 14.17 -8.31 1.27
C GLU A 70 13.76 -9.59 1.99
N ILE A 71 12.47 -9.80 2.23
CA ILE A 71 11.96 -11.06 2.79
C ILE A 71 12.36 -12.24 1.91
N THR A 72 12.22 -12.11 0.58
CA THR A 72 12.63 -13.14 -0.38
C THR A 72 14.11 -13.46 -0.27
N ARG A 73 14.98 -12.43 -0.23
CA ARG A 73 16.44 -12.62 -0.08
C ARG A 73 16.79 -13.31 1.24
N GLN A 74 16.17 -12.91 2.34
CA GLN A 74 16.38 -13.55 3.65
C GLN A 74 15.91 -15.00 3.66
N LEU A 75 14.76 -15.29 3.06
CA LEU A 75 14.23 -16.66 2.95
C LEU A 75 15.16 -17.55 2.13
N ILE A 76 15.60 -17.10 0.95
CA ILE A 76 16.57 -17.83 0.12
C ILE A 76 17.91 -17.98 0.84
N GLY A 77 18.39 -16.93 1.52
CA GLY A 77 19.61 -16.97 2.32
C GLY A 77 19.54 -17.99 3.46
N SER A 78 18.37 -18.13 4.10
CA SER A 78 18.11 -19.16 5.11
C SER A 78 18.11 -20.56 4.51
N LEU A 79 17.44 -20.75 3.37
CA LEU A 79 17.39 -22.03 2.67
C LEU A 79 18.77 -22.51 2.21
N LYS A 80 19.62 -21.61 1.71
CA LYS A 80 21.02 -21.93 1.33
C LYS A 80 21.88 -22.47 2.46
N LYS A 81 21.50 -22.28 3.73
CA LYS A 81 22.21 -22.85 4.88
C LYS A 81 21.86 -24.33 5.11
N LYS A 82 20.85 -24.87 4.41
CA LYS A 82 20.47 -26.28 4.50
C LYS A 82 21.29 -27.12 3.52
N PRO A 83 21.83 -28.28 3.94
CA PRO A 83 22.65 -29.14 3.08
C PRO A 83 21.91 -29.66 1.84
N GLU A 84 20.59 -29.84 1.91
CA GLU A 84 19.79 -30.37 0.80
C GLU A 84 19.32 -29.29 -0.20
N PHE A 85 19.61 -28.01 0.06
CA PHE A 85 19.16 -26.93 -0.81
C PHE A 85 20.10 -26.76 -2.00
N LEU A 86 19.68 -27.28 -3.15
CA LEU A 86 20.29 -26.98 -4.44
C LEU A 86 19.61 -25.74 -5.03
N PRO A 87 20.30 -24.59 -5.13
CA PRO A 87 19.74 -23.47 -5.87
C PRO A 87 19.64 -23.91 -7.34
N ALA A 88 18.42 -24.12 -7.83
CA ALA A 88 18.19 -24.15 -9.27
C ALA A 88 18.69 -22.81 -9.82
N ASN A 89 19.54 -22.85 -10.85
CA ASN A 89 20.04 -21.67 -11.55
C ASN A 89 18.84 -20.87 -12.06
N LEU A 90 18.40 -19.89 -11.28
CA LEU A 90 17.47 -18.85 -11.66
C LEU A 90 18.34 -17.61 -11.85
N PHE A 91 18.96 -17.54 -13.02
CA PHE A 91 19.28 -16.39 -13.90
C PHE A 91 20.23 -16.89 -14.98
#